data_AF-A0A656QFG1-F1
#
_entry.id   AF-A0A656QFG1-F1
#
_cell.length_a   1.000
_cell.length_b   1.000
_cell.length_c   1.000
_cell.angle_alpha   90.00
_cell.angle_beta   90.00
_cell.angle_gamma   90.00
#
_symmetry.space_group_name_H-M   'P 1'
#
loop_
_entity.id
_entity.type
_entity.pdbx_description
1 polymer ?
#
loop_
_entity_poly.entity_id
_entity_poly.type
_entity_poly.pdbx_seq_one_letter_code
_entity_poly.pdbx_strand_id
1 'polypeptide(L)'
;MSQAVNLARLSDVNENLPLSNRNFFIDGAFDSWYGAASALPIALTTTAQYVSTMWVGYSGAGGAGNVNYWAGMNTAASNWLQYLDGGATYCMIWNQTTASTGTLAARNLPYFAQRLQQVAKLASKTVTVSFKLQCSAGSDCVIPGLLAHQNFGTGGSPSAAVILDKAVNWRVKLGDIPRRFSVRLDVPSVAGKTIGTNGNDLLQIGLWLPAGWTGTLNVMEAQIEISSPNCSDDLNGNGGAPTAFEFRGRNEEALRILPYYRQVQSTVMQHSSIAGANLGCQYVLSPPMRWTPAVSLARTYTSNCAATSSHSTSAAGTFVYCTATAAGQVTQFNDTVTLDARL
;
A
#
# COMPACT_ATOMS: atom_id res chain seq x y z
N MET A 1 -16.66 -13.03 -37.05
CA MET A 1 -17.40 -12.84 -35.79
C MET A 1 -17.06 -14.00 -34.86
N SER A 2 -16.37 -13.90 -33.74
CA SER A 2 -15.53 -12.87 -33.13
C SER A 2 -14.86 -13.56 -31.93
N GLN A 3 -13.56 -13.88 -32.01
CA GLN A 3 -12.77 -14.28 -30.83
C GLN A 3 -12.75 -13.18 -29.76
N ALA A 4 -13.03 -11.92 -30.13
CA ALA A 4 -13.16 -10.80 -29.22
C ALA A 4 -14.42 -10.86 -28.33
N VAL A 5 -15.47 -11.60 -28.72
CA VAL A 5 -16.65 -11.80 -27.85
C VAL A 5 -16.35 -12.80 -26.73
N ASN A 6 -15.41 -13.73 -26.91
CA ASN A 6 -15.01 -14.67 -25.86
C ASN A 6 -14.00 -14.09 -24.85
N LEU A 7 -13.23 -13.06 -25.23
CA LEU A 7 -12.31 -12.37 -24.32
C LEU A 7 -13.03 -11.40 -23.37
N ALA A 8 -14.08 -10.72 -23.84
CA ALA A 8 -14.93 -9.89 -22.98
C ALA A 8 -15.72 -10.73 -21.95
N ARG A 9 -16.07 -11.99 -22.30
CA ARG A 9 -16.71 -12.90 -21.34
C ARG A 9 -15.77 -13.42 -20.25
N LEU A 10 -14.45 -13.38 -20.42
CA LEU A 10 -13.53 -13.82 -19.36
C LEU A 10 -13.33 -12.76 -18.27
N SER A 11 -13.43 -11.46 -18.60
CA SER A 11 -13.43 -10.40 -17.59
C SER A 11 -14.72 -10.39 -16.77
N ASP A 12 -15.87 -10.66 -17.40
CA ASP A 12 -17.18 -10.62 -16.73
C ASP A 12 -17.43 -11.84 -15.83
N VAL A 13 -16.79 -12.98 -16.12
CA VAL A 13 -16.93 -14.21 -15.31
C VAL A 13 -16.20 -14.10 -13.98
N ASN A 14 -15.19 -13.23 -13.86
CA ASN A 14 -14.41 -13.08 -12.63
C ASN A 14 -14.96 -12.05 -11.64
N GLU A 15 -15.91 -11.20 -12.06
CA GLU A 15 -16.52 -10.18 -11.17
C GLU A 15 -17.72 -10.72 -10.36
N ASN A 16 -18.25 -11.90 -10.68
CA ASN A 16 -19.47 -12.45 -10.06
C ASN A 16 -19.28 -13.78 -9.31
N LEU A 17 -18.04 -14.29 -9.19
CA LEU A 17 -17.76 -15.37 -8.25
C LEU A 17 -17.64 -14.77 -6.84
N PRO A 18 -18.14 -15.45 -5.79
CA PRO A 18 -17.90 -15.00 -4.42
C PRO A 18 -16.39 -14.81 -4.22
N LEU A 19 -15.98 -13.58 -3.92
CA LEU A 19 -14.59 -13.30 -3.60
C LEU A 19 -14.21 -14.17 -2.40
N SER A 20 -13.27 -15.09 -2.61
CA SER A 20 -12.76 -15.98 -1.56
C SER A 20 -12.05 -15.22 -0.43
N ASN A 21 -11.71 -13.95 -0.65
CA ASN A 21 -10.94 -13.10 0.25
C ASN A 21 -9.63 -13.77 0.72
N ARG A 22 -9.03 -14.57 -0.16
CA ARG A 22 -7.80 -15.32 0.06
C ARG A 22 -6.57 -14.42 0.09
N ASN A 23 -6.55 -13.35 -0.71
CA ASN A 23 -5.42 -12.42 -0.74
C ASN A 23 -5.48 -11.42 0.44
N PHE A 24 -4.64 -11.60 1.46
CA PHE A 24 -4.60 -10.70 2.62
C PHE A 24 -3.97 -9.34 2.33
N PHE A 25 -3.20 -9.18 1.24
CA PHE A 25 -2.76 -7.86 0.81
C PHE A 25 -3.96 -7.00 0.41
N ILE A 26 -3.85 -5.71 0.71
CA ILE A 26 -4.73 -4.66 0.25
C ILE A 26 -4.06 -4.02 -0.97
N ASP A 27 -4.79 -3.82 -2.05
CA ASP A 27 -4.27 -3.28 -3.30
C ASP A 27 -3.07 -4.08 -3.85
N GLY A 28 -3.19 -5.41 -3.88
CA GLY A 28 -2.16 -6.28 -4.46
C GLY A 28 -2.00 -6.11 -5.97
N ALA A 29 -3.03 -5.59 -6.64
CA ALA A 29 -2.99 -5.25 -8.06
C ALA A 29 -2.28 -3.91 -8.33
N PHE A 30 -2.03 -3.09 -7.30
CA PHE A 30 -1.50 -1.73 -7.43
C PHE A 30 -2.40 -0.81 -8.26
N ASP A 31 -3.71 -0.97 -8.15
CA ASP A 31 -4.70 -0.16 -8.85
C ASP A 31 -5.12 1.11 -8.08
N SER A 32 -4.66 1.26 -6.83
CA SER A 32 -5.02 2.38 -5.97
C SER A 32 -3.85 3.34 -5.72
N TRP A 33 -4.04 4.61 -6.11
CA TRP A 33 -3.02 5.67 -6.00
C TRP A 33 -3.57 6.94 -5.31
N TYR A 34 -4.46 6.76 -4.33
CA TYR A 34 -5.12 7.84 -3.59
C TYR A 34 -4.16 8.59 -2.64
N GLY A 35 -3.08 7.93 -2.21
CA GLY A 35 -2.06 8.46 -1.30
C GLY A 35 -1.16 9.57 -1.88
N ALA A 36 -1.15 9.70 -3.21
CA ALA A 36 -0.16 10.48 -3.94
C ALA A 36 -0.81 11.50 -4.87
N ALA A 37 -1.89 12.13 -4.42
CA ALA A 37 -2.61 13.17 -5.15
C ALA A 37 -1.75 14.45 -5.28
N SER A 38 -0.74 14.40 -6.17
CA SER A 38 -0.23 15.48 -7.06
C SER A 38 1.23 15.34 -7.51
N ALA A 39 2.03 14.39 -7.03
CA ALA A 39 3.48 14.36 -7.32
C ALA A 39 4.04 12.96 -7.68
N LEU A 40 3.53 12.37 -8.76
CA LEU A 40 4.27 11.29 -9.40
C LEU A 40 5.40 11.88 -10.26
N PRO A 41 6.59 11.24 -10.30
CA PRO A 41 6.94 10.04 -9.55
C PRO A 41 7.20 10.34 -8.06
N ILE A 42 6.85 9.41 -7.16
CA ILE A 42 7.07 9.56 -5.71
C ILE A 42 8.54 9.28 -5.41
N ALA A 43 9.28 10.30 -4.97
CA ALA A 43 10.68 10.14 -4.59
C ALA A 43 10.81 9.19 -3.39
N LEU A 44 11.65 8.17 -3.51
CA LEU A 44 12.01 7.30 -2.41
C LEU A 44 13.10 7.96 -1.57
N THR A 45 13.06 7.74 -0.26
CA THR A 45 14.05 8.26 0.67
C THR A 45 14.63 7.15 1.52
N THR A 46 15.67 7.50 2.29
CA THR A 46 16.23 6.65 3.35
C THR A 46 15.35 6.61 4.61
N THR A 47 14.09 7.00 4.51
CA THR A 47 13.04 6.74 5.50
C THR A 47 11.87 6.07 4.79
N ALA A 48 11.35 5.02 5.40
CA ALA A 48 10.22 4.29 4.83
C ALA A 48 8.98 5.18 4.77
N GLN A 49 8.34 5.27 3.61
CA GLN A 49 7.15 6.10 3.39
C GLN A 49 6.13 5.38 2.52
N TYR A 50 4.86 5.78 2.60
CA TYR A 50 3.83 5.24 1.71
C TYR A 50 4.05 5.71 0.26
N VAL A 51 4.00 4.77 -0.69
CA VAL A 51 4.21 4.99 -2.12
C VAL A 51 2.90 4.77 -2.89
N SER A 52 2.48 3.52 -3.10
CA SER A 52 1.09 3.24 -3.45
C SER A 52 0.23 3.33 -2.17
N THR A 53 -1.10 3.42 -2.31
CA THR A 53 -1.99 3.76 -1.18
C THR A 53 -1.76 2.92 0.07
N MET A 54 -1.42 1.63 -0.05
CA MET A 54 -1.18 0.74 1.09
C MET A 54 0.23 0.16 1.16
N TRP A 55 1.12 0.57 0.26
CA TRP A 55 2.47 0.05 0.14
C TRP A 55 3.49 1.06 0.61
N VAL A 56 4.51 0.59 1.29
CA VAL A 56 5.61 1.38 1.84
C VAL A 56 6.86 1.11 1.01
N GLY A 57 7.60 2.16 0.65
CA GLY A 57 8.87 2.09 -0.04
C GLY A 57 10.01 2.71 0.75
N TYR A 58 11.21 2.15 0.61
CA TYR A 58 12.46 2.64 1.19
C TYR A 58 13.60 2.42 0.19
N SER A 59 14.40 3.45 -0.11
CA SER A 59 15.43 3.38 -1.16
C SER A 59 16.70 2.63 -0.77
N GLY A 60 16.82 2.19 0.50
CA GLY A 60 18.05 1.60 1.01
C GLY A 60 19.04 2.64 1.53
N ALA A 61 19.98 2.23 2.39
CA ALA A 61 21.04 3.10 2.87
C ALA A 61 21.91 3.61 1.72
N GLY A 62 22.01 4.94 1.59
CA GLY A 62 22.73 5.60 0.48
C GLY A 62 22.07 5.45 -0.90
N GLY A 63 20.91 4.77 -0.99
CA GLY A 63 20.17 4.61 -2.23
C GLY A 63 19.19 5.74 -2.47
N ALA A 64 18.85 5.95 -3.75
CA ALA A 64 17.83 6.88 -4.20
C ALA A 64 17.02 6.26 -5.33
N GLY A 65 15.78 6.71 -5.48
CA GLY A 65 14.89 6.17 -6.49
C GLY A 65 13.55 6.87 -6.47
N ASN A 66 12.62 6.34 -7.24
CA ASN A 66 11.24 6.78 -7.24
C ASN A 66 10.29 5.63 -7.56
N VAL A 67 9.04 5.80 -7.17
CA VAL A 67 7.94 4.90 -7.50
C VAL A 67 6.95 5.62 -8.39
N ASN A 68 6.52 4.95 -9.45
CA ASN A 68 5.47 5.41 -10.35
C ASN A 68 4.46 4.29 -10.60
N TYR A 69 3.41 4.57 -11.37
CA TYR A 69 2.52 3.55 -11.90
C TYR A 69 2.56 3.51 -13.43
N TRP A 70 2.23 2.35 -14.00
CA TRP A 70 1.95 2.26 -15.43
C TRP A 70 0.44 2.16 -15.69
N ALA A 71 -0.14 3.15 -16.38
CA ALA A 71 -1.55 3.16 -16.80
C ALA A 71 -1.92 2.25 -17.99
N GLY A 72 -0.97 1.52 -18.56
CA GLY A 72 -1.07 0.97 -19.92
C GLY A 72 -1.16 -0.55 -20.01
N MET A 73 -1.19 -1.27 -18.88
CA MET A 73 -1.14 -2.73 -18.90
C MET A 73 -2.30 -3.38 -19.66
N ASN A 74 -3.46 -2.70 -19.69
CA ASN A 74 -4.66 -3.12 -20.41
C ASN A 74 -4.83 -2.41 -21.78
N THR A 75 -3.77 -1.81 -22.33
CA THR A 75 -3.84 -1.25 -23.69
C THR A 75 -3.40 -2.28 -24.71
N ALA A 76 -4.06 -2.31 -25.88
CA ALA A 76 -3.77 -3.24 -26.97
C ALA A 76 -2.31 -3.19 -27.46
N ALA A 77 -1.60 -2.08 -27.19
CA ALA A 77 -0.20 -1.90 -27.54
C ALA A 77 0.78 -2.71 -26.66
N SER A 78 0.37 -3.13 -25.47
CA SER A 78 1.28 -3.71 -24.47
C SER A 78 1.28 -5.23 -24.47
N ASN A 79 0.25 -5.92 -24.99
CA ASN A 79 0.05 -7.39 -24.96
C ASN A 79 0.19 -8.12 -23.61
N TRP A 80 0.41 -7.40 -22.50
CA TRP A 80 0.72 -8.01 -21.20
C TRP A 80 -0.47 -8.64 -20.48
N LEU A 81 -1.70 -8.36 -20.93
CA LEU A 81 -2.91 -8.98 -20.40
C LEU A 81 -2.84 -10.51 -20.38
N GLN A 82 -2.19 -11.12 -21.37
CA GLN A 82 -2.04 -12.58 -21.42
C GLN A 82 -1.13 -13.15 -20.34
N TYR A 83 -0.33 -12.30 -19.70
CA TYR A 83 0.57 -12.67 -18.62
C TYR A 83 0.02 -12.29 -17.25
N LEU A 84 -1.15 -11.67 -17.16
CA LEU A 84 -1.83 -11.35 -15.91
C LEU A 84 -2.90 -12.41 -15.64
N ASP A 85 -3.07 -12.77 -14.38
CA ASP A 85 -4.11 -13.70 -13.94
C ASP A 85 -5.43 -12.96 -13.68
N GLY A 86 -5.36 -11.66 -13.41
CA GLY A 86 -6.51 -10.79 -13.18
C GLY A 86 -6.59 -9.60 -14.13
N GLY A 87 -7.67 -8.84 -14.02
CA GLY A 87 -7.90 -7.59 -14.77
C GLY A 87 -7.16 -6.38 -14.22
N ALA A 88 -5.98 -6.58 -13.61
CA ALA A 88 -5.18 -5.48 -13.05
C ALA A 88 -4.89 -4.44 -14.14
N THR A 89 -5.20 -3.17 -13.85
CA THR A 89 -5.08 -2.09 -14.83
C THR A 89 -3.72 -1.41 -14.73
N TYR A 90 -3.17 -1.37 -13.52
CA TYR A 90 -1.92 -0.71 -13.19
C TYR A 90 -0.89 -1.70 -12.63
N CYS A 91 0.37 -1.27 -12.63
CA CYS A 91 1.43 -1.89 -11.83
C CYS A 91 2.22 -0.81 -11.11
N MET A 92 2.88 -1.21 -10.03
CA MET A 92 3.89 -0.37 -9.40
C MET A 92 5.20 -0.47 -10.18
N ILE A 93 5.73 0.66 -10.60
CA ILE A 93 7.06 0.80 -11.19
C ILE A 93 8.00 1.27 -10.09
N TRP A 94 8.95 0.42 -9.70
CA TRP A 94 10.07 0.79 -8.84
C TRP A 94 11.27 1.17 -9.69
N ASN A 95 11.77 2.39 -9.56
CA ASN A 95 12.96 2.87 -10.25
C ASN A 95 14.07 3.20 -9.25
N GLN A 96 15.12 2.37 -9.20
CA GLN A 96 16.31 2.61 -8.39
C GLN A 96 17.34 3.37 -9.20
N THR A 97 17.48 4.67 -8.93
CA THR A 97 18.37 5.58 -9.69
C THR A 97 19.77 5.67 -9.09
N THR A 98 19.93 5.34 -7.80
CA THR A 98 21.22 5.26 -7.12
C THR A 98 21.27 3.98 -6.32
N ALA A 99 22.30 3.16 -6.54
CA ALA A 99 22.46 1.89 -5.86
C ALA A 99 22.53 2.05 -4.35
N SER A 100 21.81 1.22 -3.61
CA SER A 100 21.94 1.14 -2.15
C SER A 100 23.22 0.41 -1.75
N THR A 101 23.79 0.85 -0.64
CA THR A 101 24.93 0.23 0.05
C THR A 101 24.49 -0.60 1.27
N GLY A 102 23.18 -0.75 1.47
CA GLY A 102 22.61 -1.49 2.58
C GLY A 102 22.91 -2.99 2.56
N THR A 103 22.57 -3.68 3.64
CA THR A 103 22.72 -5.13 3.80
C THR A 103 21.47 -5.74 4.43
N LEU A 104 21.22 -7.03 4.17
CA LEU A 104 20.14 -7.78 4.84
C LEU A 104 20.34 -7.79 6.36
N ALA A 105 21.58 -7.98 6.83
CA ALA A 105 21.89 -8.04 8.26
C ALA A 105 21.56 -6.74 9.01
N ALA A 106 21.83 -5.59 8.39
CA ALA A 106 21.47 -4.28 8.94
C ALA A 106 20.01 -3.87 8.62
N ARG A 107 19.28 -4.67 7.83
CA ARG A 107 17.89 -4.43 7.41
C ARG A 107 17.68 -3.04 6.81
N ASN A 108 18.64 -2.60 6.02
CA ASN A 108 18.67 -1.29 5.37
C ASN A 108 18.90 -1.39 3.85
N LEU A 109 18.55 -2.54 3.26
CA LEU A 109 18.39 -2.69 1.80
C LEU A 109 17.17 -1.94 1.30
N PRO A 110 17.11 -1.55 0.01
CA PRO A 110 15.86 -1.04 -0.55
C PRO A 110 14.77 -2.10 -0.41
N TYR A 111 13.53 -1.67 -0.21
CA TYR A 111 12.40 -2.58 -0.18
C TYR A 111 11.10 -1.87 -0.53
N PHE A 112 10.13 -2.67 -0.94
CA PHE A 112 8.72 -2.32 -0.83
C PHE A 112 7.99 -3.38 -0.03
N ALA A 113 7.02 -2.96 0.78
CA ALA A 113 6.29 -3.86 1.66
C ALA A 113 4.91 -3.31 1.98
N GLN A 114 4.02 -4.19 2.41
CA GLN A 114 2.77 -3.81 3.04
C GLN A 114 2.80 -4.12 4.53
N ARG A 115 2.29 -3.18 5.33
CA ARG A 115 2.06 -3.34 6.76
C ARG A 115 0.67 -3.93 6.96
N LEU A 116 0.59 -5.25 7.17
CA LEU A 116 -0.66 -5.92 7.56
C LEU A 116 -0.90 -5.63 9.03
N GLN A 117 -1.83 -4.73 9.33
CA GLN A 117 -2.14 -4.36 10.70
C GLN A 117 -2.72 -5.54 11.49
N GLN A 118 -2.51 -5.53 12.81
CA GLN A 118 -2.68 -6.64 13.74
C GLN A 118 -1.67 -7.78 13.50
N VAL A 119 -0.69 -7.89 14.39
CA VAL A 119 0.36 -8.92 14.35
C VAL A 119 -0.21 -10.34 14.43
N ALA A 120 -1.39 -10.49 15.05
CA ALA A 120 -2.10 -11.76 15.18
C ALA A 120 -2.78 -12.25 13.89
N LYS A 121 -2.96 -11.39 12.87
CA LYS A 121 -3.81 -11.67 11.70
C LYS A 121 -3.47 -12.97 10.96
N LEU A 122 -2.18 -13.28 10.87
CA LEU A 122 -1.66 -14.51 10.24
C LEU A 122 -0.80 -15.33 11.21
N ALA A 123 -0.87 -15.07 12.51
CA ALA A 123 -0.05 -15.76 13.50
C ALA A 123 -0.37 -17.26 13.55
N SER A 124 0.67 -18.08 13.75
CA SER A 124 0.59 -19.54 13.71
C SER A 124 0.07 -20.11 12.38
N LYS A 125 0.17 -19.36 11.27
CA LYS A 125 -0.21 -19.83 9.94
C LYS A 125 1.01 -19.98 9.05
N THR A 126 0.94 -20.98 8.19
CA THR A 126 1.81 -21.08 7.02
C THR A 126 1.14 -20.33 5.87
N VAL A 127 1.87 -19.41 5.26
CA VAL A 127 1.37 -18.52 4.21
C VAL A 127 2.24 -18.58 2.96
N THR A 128 1.60 -18.40 1.82
CA THR A 128 2.27 -18.30 0.53
C THR A 128 2.28 -16.84 0.13
N VAL A 129 3.47 -16.29 -0.06
CA VAL A 129 3.65 -14.93 -0.56
C VAL A 129 4.11 -15.03 -2.00
N SER A 130 3.47 -14.28 -2.88
CA SER A 130 3.79 -14.27 -4.30
C SER A 130 3.70 -12.87 -4.90
N PHE A 131 4.53 -12.65 -5.92
CA PHE A 131 4.59 -11.42 -6.69
C PHE A 131 4.79 -11.78 -8.16
N LYS A 132 4.14 -11.05 -9.06
CA LYS A 132 4.48 -11.07 -10.47
C LYS A 132 5.45 -9.92 -10.75
N LEU A 133 6.63 -10.25 -11.27
CA LEU A 133 7.76 -9.33 -11.39
C LEU A 133 8.29 -9.30 -12.82
N GLN A 134 8.80 -8.14 -13.21
CA GLN A 134 9.50 -7.94 -14.48
C GLN A 134 10.56 -6.84 -14.35
N CYS A 135 11.75 -7.08 -14.87
CA CYS A 135 12.78 -6.06 -14.96
C CYS A 135 12.71 -5.39 -16.34
N SER A 136 12.34 -4.11 -16.38
CA SER A 136 12.04 -3.38 -17.61
C SER A 136 13.16 -2.44 -18.07
N ALA A 137 14.11 -2.10 -17.19
CA ALA A 137 15.30 -1.32 -17.53
C ALA A 137 16.45 -1.58 -16.56
N GLY A 138 17.69 -1.27 -16.98
CA GLY A 138 18.90 -1.42 -16.17
C GLY A 138 19.58 -2.77 -16.37
N SER A 139 19.75 -3.52 -15.28
CA SER A 139 20.36 -4.87 -15.27
C SER A 139 19.43 -5.89 -14.61
N ASP A 140 19.68 -7.18 -14.83
CA ASP A 140 18.98 -8.27 -14.13
C ASP A 140 18.81 -7.96 -12.63
N CYS A 141 17.59 -8.07 -12.12
CA CYS A 141 17.32 -7.87 -10.71
C CYS A 141 17.29 -9.22 -10.01
N VAL A 142 18.18 -9.41 -9.03
CA VAL A 142 18.21 -10.62 -8.19
C VAL A 142 17.65 -10.26 -6.83
N ILE A 143 16.42 -10.68 -6.55
CA ILE A 143 15.75 -10.45 -5.27
C ILE A 143 16.41 -11.35 -4.22
N PRO A 144 17.05 -10.77 -3.18
CA PRO A 144 17.83 -11.54 -2.19
C PRO A 144 16.98 -12.11 -1.05
N GLY A 145 15.76 -11.61 -0.85
CA GLY A 145 14.96 -12.01 0.31
C GLY A 145 13.52 -11.51 0.29
N LEU A 146 12.65 -12.33 0.87
CA LEU A 146 11.36 -11.90 1.38
C LEU A 146 11.61 -11.08 2.65
N LEU A 147 11.09 -9.85 2.69
CA LEU A 147 11.02 -9.06 3.92
C LEU A 147 9.80 -9.53 4.70
N ALA A 148 10.00 -9.99 5.93
CA ALA A 148 8.91 -10.34 6.83
C ALA A 148 9.30 -10.09 8.29
N HIS A 149 8.45 -9.40 9.05
CA HIS A 149 8.62 -9.33 10.51
C HIS A 149 7.31 -9.02 11.23
N GLN A 150 7.20 -9.55 12.46
CA GLN A 150 6.16 -9.21 13.41
C GLN A 150 6.64 -8.08 14.30
N ASN A 151 5.93 -6.96 14.32
CA ASN A 151 6.15 -5.86 15.26
C ASN A 151 4.95 -5.83 16.22
N PHE A 152 5.23 -5.90 17.52
CA PHE A 152 4.20 -5.95 18.57
C PHE A 152 3.73 -4.56 19.00
N GLY A 153 4.12 -3.50 18.29
CA GLY A 153 3.66 -2.13 18.52
C GLY A 153 4.45 -1.40 19.61
N THR A 154 3.89 -0.29 20.08
CA THR A 154 4.46 0.58 21.12
C THR A 154 3.45 0.85 22.23
N GLY A 155 3.91 1.47 23.33
CA GLY A 155 3.10 1.74 24.52
C GLY A 155 3.14 0.57 25.52
N GLY A 156 3.31 0.90 26.81
CA GLY A 156 3.52 -0.10 27.86
C GLY A 156 4.89 -0.79 27.75
N SER A 157 4.90 -2.11 27.60
CA SER A 157 6.11 -2.93 27.47
C SER A 157 5.92 -4.06 26.43
N PRO A 158 5.81 -3.72 25.14
CA PRO A 158 5.59 -4.71 24.09
C PRO A 158 6.80 -5.62 23.92
N SER A 159 6.56 -6.82 23.38
CA SER A 159 7.63 -7.74 23.02
C SER A 159 8.50 -7.19 21.87
N ALA A 160 9.78 -7.58 21.86
CA ALA A 160 10.67 -7.27 20.74
C ALA A 160 10.13 -7.84 19.42
N ALA A 161 10.38 -7.14 18.32
CA ALA A 161 10.00 -7.59 16.99
C ALA A 161 10.64 -8.94 16.65
N VAL A 162 9.89 -9.81 15.97
CA VAL A 162 10.39 -11.10 15.47
C VAL A 162 10.68 -10.96 13.98
N ILE A 163 11.94 -11.15 13.60
CA ILE A 163 12.39 -11.11 12.21
C ILE A 163 12.14 -12.47 11.57
N LEU A 164 11.49 -12.45 10.41
CA LEU A 164 11.04 -13.62 9.65
C LEU A 164 11.55 -13.59 8.20
N ASP A 165 12.51 -12.71 7.93
CA ASP A 165 13.08 -12.53 6.61
C ASP A 165 13.55 -13.89 6.08
N LYS A 166 13.16 -14.21 4.84
CA LYS A 166 13.48 -15.49 4.21
C LYS A 166 14.34 -15.23 2.99
N ALA A 167 15.52 -15.84 2.97
CA ALA A 167 16.39 -15.74 1.80
C ALA A 167 15.68 -16.34 0.58
N VAL A 168 15.70 -15.61 -0.53
CA VAL A 168 15.27 -16.10 -1.84
C VAL A 168 16.34 -15.71 -2.86
N ASN A 169 16.33 -16.35 -4.01
CA ASN A 169 17.24 -16.00 -5.12
C ASN A 169 16.46 -15.86 -6.42
N TRP A 170 15.46 -14.98 -6.41
CA TRP A 170 14.60 -14.81 -7.57
C TRP A 170 15.29 -13.93 -8.59
N ARG A 171 15.70 -14.53 -9.70
CA ARG A 171 16.29 -13.82 -10.82
C ARG A 171 15.20 -13.32 -11.76
N VAL A 172 14.99 -12.02 -11.76
CA VAL A 172 14.12 -11.30 -12.69
C VAL A 172 14.98 -10.75 -13.82
N LYS A 173 14.99 -11.45 -14.96
CA LYS A 173 15.83 -11.07 -16.09
C LYS A 173 15.32 -9.82 -16.79
N LEU A 174 16.25 -9.00 -17.28
CA LEU A 174 15.92 -7.82 -18.07
C LEU A 174 15.24 -8.23 -19.38
N GLY A 175 14.09 -7.62 -19.69
CA GLY A 175 13.37 -7.82 -20.95
C GLY A 175 12.52 -9.10 -21.01
N ASP A 176 12.55 -9.94 -19.97
CA ASP A 176 11.63 -11.07 -19.85
C ASP A 176 10.18 -10.57 -19.72
N ILE A 177 9.23 -11.45 -20.02
CA ILE A 177 7.81 -11.25 -19.72
C ILE A 177 7.58 -11.30 -18.20
N PRO A 178 6.50 -10.70 -17.67
CA PRO A 178 6.16 -10.82 -16.25
C PRO A 178 6.02 -12.28 -15.82
N ARG A 179 6.68 -12.66 -14.72
CA ARG A 179 6.63 -14.02 -14.17
C ARG A 179 6.26 -13.98 -12.69
N ARG A 180 5.48 -14.96 -12.25
CA ARG A 180 5.18 -15.13 -10.84
C ARG A 180 6.35 -15.80 -10.13
N PHE A 181 6.69 -15.25 -8.98
CA PHE A 181 7.61 -15.82 -8.01
C PHE A 181 6.85 -16.00 -6.69
N SER A 182 7.13 -17.10 -6.00
CA SER A 182 6.49 -17.37 -4.72
C SER A 182 7.39 -18.11 -3.75
N VAL A 183 7.07 -17.93 -2.47
CA VAL A 183 7.75 -18.61 -1.37
C VAL A 183 6.77 -18.85 -0.23
N ARG A 184 6.93 -19.98 0.45
CA ARG A 184 6.24 -20.29 1.71
C ARG A 184 6.90 -19.54 2.87
N LEU A 185 6.11 -18.96 3.76
CA LEU A 185 6.55 -18.34 5.01
C LEU A 185 5.74 -18.95 6.17
N ASP A 186 6.42 -19.42 7.20
CA ASP A 186 5.77 -19.81 8.45
C ASP A 186 5.74 -18.60 9.39
N VAL A 187 4.55 -18.11 9.73
CA VAL A 187 4.37 -16.97 10.61
C VAL A 187 4.27 -17.48 12.06
N PRO A 188 5.20 -17.10 12.97
CA PRO A 188 5.20 -17.59 14.33
C PRO A 188 3.95 -17.21 15.11
N SER A 189 3.71 -17.98 16.16
CA SER A 189 2.66 -17.68 17.13
C SER A 189 2.98 -16.38 17.89
N VAL A 190 1.91 -15.65 18.22
CA VAL A 190 1.96 -14.49 19.11
C VAL A 190 1.60 -14.86 20.56
N ALA A 191 1.33 -16.15 20.83
CA ALA A 191 1.02 -16.61 22.18
C ALA A 191 2.20 -16.34 23.14
N GLY A 192 1.90 -15.78 24.31
CA GLY A 192 2.90 -15.39 25.31
C GLY A 192 3.69 -14.11 24.96
N LYS A 193 3.35 -13.41 23.87
CA LYS A 193 3.92 -12.09 23.54
C LYS A 193 3.01 -10.97 24.05
N THR A 194 3.63 -9.89 24.50
CA THR A 194 2.93 -8.66 24.90
C THR A 194 2.75 -7.76 23.69
N ILE A 195 1.50 -7.45 23.35
CA ILE A 195 1.13 -6.48 22.32
C ILE A 195 1.06 -5.09 22.97
N GLY A 196 1.62 -4.09 22.30
CA GLY A 196 1.64 -2.70 22.74
C GLY A 196 0.24 -2.09 22.77
N THR A 197 0.03 -1.12 23.66
CA THR A 197 -1.28 -0.51 23.90
C THR A 197 -1.68 0.53 22.86
N ASN A 198 -0.75 0.97 22.00
CA ASN A 198 -1.02 2.02 21.02
C ASN A 198 -1.68 1.51 19.73
N GLY A 199 -1.97 0.21 19.64
CA GLY A 199 -2.66 -0.41 18.51
C GLY A 199 -1.83 -0.50 17.22
N ASN A 200 -0.57 -0.09 17.24
CA ASN A 200 0.31 -0.06 16.05
C ASN A 200 1.10 -1.36 15.82
N ASP A 201 0.57 -2.49 16.28
CA ASP A 201 1.12 -3.80 16.00
C ASP A 201 0.80 -4.26 14.56
N LEU A 202 1.74 -4.95 13.94
CA LEU A 202 1.66 -5.31 12.53
C LEU A 202 2.51 -6.53 12.18
N LEU A 203 2.16 -7.13 11.05
CA LEU A 203 2.99 -8.03 10.27
C LEU A 203 3.37 -7.31 8.97
N GLN A 204 4.64 -6.95 8.80
CA GLN A 204 5.10 -6.33 7.55
C GLN A 204 5.63 -7.41 6.62
N ILE A 205 5.15 -7.43 5.37
CA ILE A 205 5.59 -8.39 4.35
C ILE A 205 5.85 -7.67 3.03
N GLY A 206 6.94 -8.01 2.38
CA GLY A 206 7.37 -7.40 1.12
C GLY A 206 8.60 -8.08 0.54
N LEU A 207 9.33 -7.38 -0.32
CA LEU A 207 10.59 -7.84 -0.87
C LEU A 207 11.72 -6.90 -0.51
N TRP A 208 12.84 -7.48 -0.07
CA TRP A 208 14.12 -6.80 -0.14
C TRP A 208 14.56 -6.72 -1.60
N LEU A 209 15.12 -5.59 -2.00
CA LEU A 209 15.76 -5.40 -3.29
C LEU A 209 17.28 -5.47 -3.11
N PRO A 210 18.03 -5.87 -4.15
CA PRO A 210 19.47 -6.05 -4.06
C PRO A 210 20.22 -4.72 -3.78
N ALA A 211 21.27 -4.80 -2.96
CA ALA A 211 22.29 -3.76 -2.90
C ALA A 211 23.05 -3.69 -4.22
N GLY A 212 23.66 -2.54 -4.53
CA GLY A 212 24.46 -2.36 -5.75
C GLY A 212 23.65 -2.30 -7.04
N TRP A 213 22.33 -2.52 -7.00
CA TRP A 213 21.49 -2.56 -8.20
C TRP A 213 20.90 -1.19 -8.53
N THR A 214 20.83 -0.92 -9.83
CA THR A 214 20.08 0.20 -10.43
C THR A 214 19.27 -0.32 -11.60
N GLY A 215 18.03 0.15 -11.73
CA GLY A 215 17.14 -0.28 -12.79
C GLY A 215 15.67 -0.08 -12.44
N THR A 216 14.82 -0.61 -13.31
CA THR A 216 13.37 -0.51 -13.17
C THR A 216 12.77 -1.90 -12.99
N LEU A 217 12.05 -2.09 -11.88
CA LEU A 217 11.32 -3.29 -11.55
C LEU A 217 9.82 -2.98 -11.57
N ASN A 218 9.08 -3.66 -12.43
CA ASN A 218 7.62 -3.63 -12.41
C ASN A 218 7.14 -4.71 -11.43
N VAL A 219 6.21 -4.34 -10.55
CA VAL A 219 5.62 -5.20 -9.52
C VAL A 219 4.12 -5.25 -9.73
N MET A 220 3.59 -6.46 -9.79
CA MET A 220 2.22 -6.78 -10.17
C MET A 220 1.68 -7.90 -9.28
N GLU A 221 0.37 -7.96 -9.12
CA GLU A 221 -0.37 -9.11 -8.56
C GLU A 221 0.26 -9.68 -7.28
N ALA A 222 0.58 -8.79 -6.34
CA ALA A 222 1.08 -9.17 -5.04
C ALA A 222 -0.02 -9.92 -4.28
N GLN A 223 0.26 -11.16 -3.89
CA GLN A 223 -0.68 -11.99 -3.15
C GLN A 223 -0.02 -12.63 -1.93
N ILE A 224 -0.75 -12.60 -0.82
CA ILE A 224 -0.47 -13.42 0.35
C ILE A 224 -1.72 -14.20 0.70
N GLU A 225 -1.58 -15.51 0.87
CA GLU A 225 -2.69 -16.40 1.20
C GLU A 225 -2.24 -17.47 2.18
N ILE A 226 -3.18 -18.10 2.89
CA ILE A 226 -2.87 -19.28 3.70
C ILE A 226 -2.45 -20.39 2.74
N SER A 227 -1.30 -21.00 2.99
CA SER A 227 -0.77 -22.00 2.07
C SER A 227 -1.62 -23.26 2.03
N SER A 228 -1.62 -23.90 0.86
CA SER A 228 -2.05 -25.29 0.73
C SER A 228 -1.19 -26.21 1.63
N PRO A 229 -1.76 -27.27 2.24
CA PRO A 229 -1.00 -28.27 2.97
C PRO A 229 0.12 -28.94 2.15
N ASN A 230 0.02 -28.90 0.82
CA ASN A 230 0.98 -29.52 -0.11
C ASN A 230 1.98 -28.51 -0.70
N CYS A 231 2.09 -27.31 -0.13
CA CYS A 231 2.98 -26.29 -0.65
C CYS A 231 4.47 -26.67 -0.49
N SER A 232 5.28 -26.34 -1.50
CA SER A 232 6.72 -26.57 -1.48
C SER A 232 7.47 -25.55 -0.62
N ASP A 233 8.56 -25.98 0.02
CA ASP A 233 9.50 -25.11 0.73
C ASP A 233 10.55 -24.46 -0.17
N ASP A 234 10.48 -24.67 -1.50
CA ASP A 234 11.42 -24.11 -2.46
C ASP A 234 11.52 -22.58 -2.36
N LEU A 235 12.75 -22.08 -2.28
CA LEU A 235 13.05 -20.66 -2.15
C LEU A 235 13.36 -20.01 -3.50
N ASN A 236 13.47 -20.80 -4.57
CA ASN A 236 13.90 -20.36 -5.90
C ASN A 236 12.75 -19.97 -6.82
N GLY A 237 11.56 -19.71 -6.26
CA GLY A 237 10.41 -19.14 -6.98
C GLY A 237 9.30 -20.13 -7.32
N ASN A 238 9.42 -21.41 -6.96
CA ASN A 238 8.33 -22.40 -7.06
C ASN A 238 7.79 -22.85 -5.69
N GLY A 239 8.11 -22.12 -4.62
CA GLY A 239 7.64 -22.42 -3.27
C GLY A 239 6.20 -21.97 -3.02
N GLY A 240 5.58 -22.43 -1.94
CA GLY A 240 4.28 -21.94 -1.48
C GLY A 240 3.06 -22.38 -2.32
N ALA A 241 3.23 -22.86 -3.55
CA ALA A 241 2.12 -23.25 -4.44
C ALA A 241 1.02 -22.17 -4.52
N PRO A 242 1.33 -20.97 -5.04
CA PRO A 242 0.38 -19.85 -5.09
C PRO A 242 -0.81 -20.21 -5.98
N THR A 243 -2.01 -19.81 -5.55
CA THR A 243 -3.18 -19.83 -6.41
C THR A 243 -3.11 -18.69 -7.43
N ALA A 244 -4.01 -18.70 -8.42
CA ALA A 244 -4.16 -17.56 -9.32
C ALA A 244 -4.43 -16.28 -8.52
N PHE A 245 -4.01 -15.12 -9.04
CA PHE A 245 -4.23 -13.85 -8.35
C PHE A 245 -5.72 -13.59 -8.11
N GLU A 246 -6.08 -13.22 -6.88
CA GLU A 246 -7.44 -12.81 -6.55
C GLU A 246 -7.67 -11.33 -6.88
N PHE A 247 -8.15 -11.08 -8.10
CA PHE A 247 -8.62 -9.75 -8.47
C PHE A 247 -10.02 -9.49 -7.89
N ARG A 248 -10.17 -8.41 -7.12
CA ARG A 248 -11.45 -8.01 -6.50
C ARG A 248 -12.16 -6.87 -7.21
N GLY A 249 -11.52 -6.25 -8.21
CA GLY A 249 -11.98 -5.00 -8.79
C GLY A 249 -11.69 -3.79 -7.89
N ARG A 250 -11.74 -2.59 -8.50
CA ARG A 250 -11.35 -1.34 -7.84
C ARG A 250 -12.28 -0.95 -6.69
N ASN A 251 -13.58 -1.20 -6.84
CA ASN A 251 -14.58 -0.77 -5.85
C ASN A 251 -14.46 -1.54 -4.53
N GLU A 252 -14.33 -2.87 -4.61
CA GLU A 252 -14.13 -3.71 -3.42
C GLU A 252 -12.78 -3.41 -2.75
N GLU A 253 -11.73 -3.19 -3.55
CA GLU A 253 -10.43 -2.83 -2.99
C GLU A 253 -10.46 -1.44 -2.34
N ALA A 254 -11.19 -0.48 -2.91
CA ALA A 254 -11.41 0.83 -2.29
C ALA A 254 -12.12 0.70 -0.93
N LEU A 255 -13.11 -0.18 -0.79
CA LEU A 255 -13.77 -0.43 0.50
C LEU A 255 -12.80 -0.97 1.57
N ARG A 256 -11.81 -1.77 1.16
CA ARG A 256 -10.74 -2.25 2.07
C ARG A 256 -9.72 -1.18 2.42
N ILE A 257 -9.53 -0.18 1.56
CA ILE A 257 -8.65 0.96 1.78
C ILE A 257 -9.28 2.00 2.70
N LEU A 258 -10.59 2.26 2.58
CA LEU A 258 -11.29 3.35 3.28
C LEU A 258 -11.04 3.40 4.80
N PRO A 259 -10.99 2.28 5.55
CA PRO A 259 -10.66 2.33 6.98
C PRO A 259 -9.23 2.81 7.30
N TYR A 260 -8.32 2.81 6.33
CA TYR A 260 -6.91 3.18 6.53
C TYR A 260 -6.58 4.54 5.93
N TYR A 261 -7.12 4.84 4.75
CA TYR A 261 -6.78 6.05 4.04
C TYR A 261 -8.00 6.57 3.28
N ARG A 262 -8.28 7.86 3.43
CA ARG A 262 -9.37 8.51 2.73
C ARG A 262 -9.01 9.95 2.39
N GLN A 263 -9.35 10.34 1.17
CA GLN A 263 -9.41 11.75 0.80
C GLN A 263 -10.86 12.15 0.62
N VAL A 264 -11.19 13.30 1.17
CA VAL A 264 -12.51 13.91 1.03
C VAL A 264 -12.29 15.27 0.39
N GLN A 265 -12.90 15.49 -0.77
CA GLN A 265 -12.94 16.83 -1.37
C GLN A 265 -13.72 17.75 -0.44
N SER A 266 -13.15 18.92 -0.15
CA SER A 266 -13.74 19.81 0.82
C SER A 266 -14.78 20.73 0.18
N THR A 267 -15.67 21.22 1.05
CA THR A 267 -16.87 22.00 0.75
C THR A 267 -16.58 23.47 1.06
N VAL A 268 -17.15 24.39 0.28
CA VAL A 268 -17.10 25.83 0.57
C VAL A 268 -17.95 26.10 1.81
N MET A 269 -17.38 26.80 2.80
CA MET A 269 -18.11 27.33 3.95
C MET A 269 -18.17 28.85 3.85
N GLN A 270 -19.38 29.41 3.71
CA GLN A 270 -19.60 30.85 3.62
C GLN A 270 -20.75 31.26 4.54
N HIS A 271 -20.46 32.03 5.58
CA HIS A 271 -21.44 32.41 6.61
C HIS A 271 -21.17 33.83 7.10
N SER A 272 -22.21 34.52 7.57
CA SER A 272 -22.04 35.75 8.34
C SER A 272 -21.67 35.41 9.79
N SER A 273 -20.65 36.07 10.33
CA SER A 273 -20.17 35.79 11.67
C SER A 273 -19.83 37.08 12.43
N ILE A 274 -19.62 36.95 13.73
CA ILE A 274 -19.02 37.98 14.58
C ILE A 274 -17.53 37.63 14.81
N ALA A 275 -16.74 38.64 15.14
CA ALA A 275 -15.32 38.43 15.50
C ALA A 275 -15.20 37.39 16.62
N GLY A 276 -14.29 36.43 16.47
CA GLY A 276 -14.04 35.36 17.44
C GLY A 276 -14.97 34.14 17.34
N ALA A 277 -15.99 34.15 16.45
CA ALA A 277 -16.83 32.98 16.24
C ALA A 277 -16.07 31.86 15.50
N ASN A 278 -16.29 30.61 15.91
CA ASN A 278 -15.75 29.44 15.20
C ASN A 278 -16.77 28.94 14.17
N LEU A 279 -16.31 28.72 12.95
CA LEU A 279 -17.09 28.16 11.86
C LEU A 279 -16.43 26.89 11.39
N GLY A 280 -17.18 25.79 11.24
CA GLY A 280 -16.59 24.54 10.80
C GLY A 280 -17.59 23.57 10.21
N CYS A 281 -17.06 22.55 9.56
CA CYS A 281 -17.80 21.42 9.02
C CYS A 281 -17.36 20.13 9.71
N GLN A 282 -18.31 19.23 9.87
CA GLN A 282 -18.04 17.88 10.34
C GLN A 282 -18.03 16.92 9.16
N TYR A 283 -16.95 16.15 9.06
CA TYR A 283 -16.87 15.01 8.17
C TYR A 283 -17.20 13.76 8.98
N VAL A 284 -18.35 13.16 8.69
CA VAL A 284 -18.73 11.85 9.24
C VAL A 284 -18.23 10.77 8.30
N LEU A 285 -17.50 9.80 8.85
CA LEU A 285 -16.82 8.76 8.09
C LEU A 285 -17.62 7.47 8.17
N SER A 286 -18.11 7.04 7.01
CA SER A 286 -18.69 5.72 6.80
C SER A 286 -17.92 5.01 5.68
N PRO A 287 -17.32 3.83 5.94
CA PRO A 287 -17.07 3.27 7.27
C PRO A 287 -16.15 4.19 8.11
N PRO A 288 -16.12 4.04 9.45
CA PRO A 288 -15.14 4.75 10.27
C PRO A 288 -13.72 4.33 9.90
N MET A 289 -12.76 5.24 10.10
CA MET A 289 -11.34 4.90 10.07
C MET A 289 -11.03 3.90 11.18
N ARG A 290 -9.97 3.12 10.99
CA ARG A 290 -9.59 2.07 11.92
C ARG A 290 -9.12 2.61 13.27
N TRP A 291 -8.42 3.74 13.25
CA TRP A 291 -8.06 4.54 14.43
C TRP A 291 -8.25 6.03 14.13
N THR A 292 -7.97 6.89 15.11
CA THR A 292 -7.94 8.33 14.91
C THR A 292 -6.90 8.69 13.83
N PRO A 293 -7.32 9.20 12.66
CA PRO A 293 -6.39 9.50 11.58
C PRO A 293 -5.57 10.76 11.87
N ALA A 294 -4.38 10.85 11.26
CA ALA A 294 -3.74 12.13 11.01
C ALA A 294 -4.56 12.89 9.95
N VAL A 295 -4.84 14.16 10.21
CA VAL A 295 -5.59 15.03 9.29
C VAL A 295 -4.62 16.00 8.65
N SER A 296 -4.64 16.08 7.33
CA SER A 296 -3.97 17.17 6.61
C SER A 296 -4.95 17.88 5.69
N LEU A 297 -4.78 19.20 5.60
CA LEU A 297 -5.59 20.10 4.79
C LEU A 297 -4.72 20.65 3.67
N ALA A 298 -5.22 20.60 2.43
CA ALA A 298 -4.52 21.12 1.26
C ALA A 298 -5.29 22.28 0.62
N ARG A 299 -4.54 23.26 0.10
CA ARG A 299 -5.03 24.45 -0.62
C ARG A 299 -6.15 25.16 0.13
N THR A 300 -5.80 25.64 1.33
CA THR A 300 -6.69 26.41 2.17
C THR A 300 -6.78 27.86 1.69
N TYR A 301 -8.00 28.30 1.35
CA TYR A 301 -8.34 29.71 1.14
C TYR A 301 -9.23 30.17 2.29
N THR A 302 -8.84 31.27 2.92
CA THR A 302 -9.56 31.90 4.03
C THR A 302 -9.76 33.37 3.73
N SER A 303 -10.96 33.87 4.01
CA SER A 303 -11.29 35.29 3.99
C SER A 303 -12.02 35.65 5.28
N ASN A 304 -11.55 36.71 5.93
CA ASN A 304 -12.06 37.19 7.22
C ASN A 304 -12.03 36.13 8.35
N CYS A 305 -11.16 35.14 8.23
CA CYS A 305 -10.91 34.16 9.28
C CYS A 305 -9.42 33.82 9.38
N ALA A 306 -9.04 33.32 10.56
CA ALA A 306 -7.74 32.76 10.83
C ALA A 306 -7.51 31.47 10.02
N ALA A 307 -6.27 30.97 10.06
CA ALA A 307 -5.90 29.72 9.41
C ALA A 307 -6.82 28.57 9.85
N THR A 308 -7.19 27.74 8.88
CA THR A 308 -8.00 26.55 9.12
C THR A 308 -7.23 25.51 9.92
N SER A 309 -7.91 24.85 10.86
CA SER A 309 -7.36 23.74 11.63
C SER A 309 -8.39 22.63 11.84
N SER A 310 -7.93 21.42 12.19
CA SER A 310 -8.78 20.36 12.72
C SER A 310 -8.87 20.47 14.24
N HIS A 311 -10.08 20.40 14.81
CA HIS A 311 -10.27 20.51 16.27
C HIS A 311 -10.44 19.15 16.96
N SER A 312 -11.35 18.33 16.41
CA SER A 312 -11.81 17.10 17.04
C SER A 312 -11.79 16.00 16.00
N THR A 313 -10.78 15.14 16.09
CA THR A 313 -10.58 14.02 15.18
C THR A 313 -10.75 12.72 15.93
N SER A 314 -11.52 11.81 15.33
CA SER A 314 -11.76 10.46 15.82
C SER A 314 -11.82 9.49 14.63
N ALA A 315 -11.83 8.20 14.93
CA ALA A 315 -12.10 7.16 13.94
C ALA A 315 -13.41 7.40 13.16
N ALA A 316 -14.45 7.92 13.80
CA ALA A 316 -15.76 8.12 13.18
C ALA A 316 -15.89 9.42 12.39
N GLY A 317 -14.94 10.36 12.53
CA GLY A 317 -15.08 11.67 11.91
C GLY A 317 -14.07 12.70 12.36
N THR A 318 -13.97 13.77 11.59
CA THR A 318 -13.15 14.94 11.92
C THR A 318 -13.96 16.22 11.79
N PHE A 319 -13.70 17.18 12.67
CA PHE A 319 -14.22 18.55 12.59
C PHE A 319 -13.13 19.50 12.11
N VAL A 320 -13.39 20.21 11.02
CA VAL A 320 -12.48 21.21 10.44
C VAL A 320 -13.11 22.59 10.60
N TYR A 321 -12.36 23.55 11.11
CA TYR A 321 -12.88 24.89 11.42
C TYR A 321 -11.88 26.01 11.16
N CYS A 322 -12.39 27.22 11.10
CA CYS A 322 -11.65 28.47 11.16
C CYS A 322 -12.31 29.41 12.18
N THR A 323 -11.56 30.39 12.68
CA THR A 323 -12.07 31.41 13.62
C THR A 323 -12.18 32.74 12.90
N ALA A 324 -13.36 33.38 12.95
CA ALA A 324 -13.60 34.68 12.33
C ALA A 324 -12.72 35.77 12.96
N THR A 325 -12.05 36.58 12.14
CA THR A 325 -11.18 37.67 12.61
C THR A 325 -11.92 38.99 12.80
N ALA A 326 -13.04 39.19 12.09
CA ALA A 326 -13.90 40.35 12.25
C ALA A 326 -15.38 39.97 12.02
N ALA A 327 -16.29 40.86 12.40
CA ALA A 327 -17.69 40.71 12.03
C ALA A 327 -17.87 40.85 10.51
N GLY A 328 -18.79 40.09 9.94
CA GLY A 328 -19.08 40.09 8.50
C GLY A 328 -19.02 38.69 7.90
N GLN A 329 -18.98 38.63 6.57
CA GLN A 329 -18.91 37.37 5.85
C GLN A 329 -17.53 36.73 6.06
N VAL A 330 -17.54 35.44 6.40
CA VAL A 330 -16.36 34.58 6.46
C VAL A 330 -16.47 33.54 5.37
N THR A 331 -15.38 33.32 4.65
CA THR A 331 -15.27 32.26 3.66
C THR A 331 -14.08 31.37 3.98
N GLN A 332 -14.31 30.07 4.01
CA GLN A 332 -13.28 29.05 4.09
C GLN A 332 -13.49 28.04 2.97
N PHE A 333 -12.40 27.72 2.27
CA PHE A 333 -12.33 26.65 1.30
C PHE A 333 -11.08 25.84 1.57
N ASN A 334 -11.22 24.52 1.62
CA ASN A 334 -10.09 23.61 1.41
C ASN A 334 -10.38 22.80 0.16
N ASP A 335 -9.34 22.47 -0.61
CA ASP A 335 -9.51 21.64 -1.80
C ASP A 335 -9.61 20.16 -1.41
N THR A 336 -8.80 19.73 -0.44
CA THR A 336 -8.75 18.33 -0.01
C THR A 336 -8.48 18.21 1.49
N VAL A 337 -9.25 17.33 2.14
CA VAL A 337 -9.00 16.83 3.49
C VAL A 337 -8.50 15.40 3.36
N THR A 338 -7.26 15.16 3.78
CA THR A 338 -6.68 13.81 3.81
C THR A 338 -6.73 13.27 5.22
N LEU A 339 -7.25 12.05 5.35
CA LEU A 339 -7.39 11.29 6.58
C LEU A 339 -6.54 10.03 6.45
N ASP A 340 -5.46 9.98 7.22
CA ASP A 340 -4.49 8.89 7.17
C ASP A 340 -4.39 8.18 8.52
N ALA A 341 -4.90 6.95 8.57
CA ALA A 341 -4.81 6.03 9.71
C ALA A 341 -3.87 4.85 9.42
N ARG A 342 -2.98 5.00 8.42
CA ARG A 342 -1.94 4.01 8.12
C ARG A 342 -0.80 4.10 9.17
N LEU A 343 0.02 3.04 9.27
CA LEU A 343 1.09 2.86 10.27
C LEU A 343 2.45 3.33 9.79
#